data_AF-A0A2H5VDX9-F1
#
_entry.id   AF-A0A2H5VDX9-F1
#
_cell.length_a   1.000
_cell.length_b   1.000
_cell.length_c   1.000
_cell.angle_alpha   90.00
_cell.angle_beta   90.00
_cell.angle_gamma   90.00
#
_symmetry.space_group_name_H-M   'P 1'
#
loop_
_entity.id
_entity.type
_entity.pdbx_description
1 polymer ?
#
loop_
_entity_poly.entity_id
_entity_poly.type
_entity_poly.pdbx_seq_one_letter_code
_entity_poly.pdbx_strand_id
1 'polypeptide(L)'
;MDQSLISLLEDFGLTAYEAKAYITLLEKGSLTVGEIAYHASIPRTKTYPTLKSLERKGLVIMNKSKPLRFLAISPEDCLKKIVDNEEVRVKKMKKALTELKKLQDESKKPLLQEEGKHLILGTSAIILKLRELISYCNTSIKCLIDSWGLRILDQVRDSLIQARSKGIIIKVISLNPLEEELIFLKGLIKYLKANFGVNLFLVDDNLLIVNSNSGKGLLIQSKDLSNNLLSNLFLEIWKRALDPEIYSIIVKLKNFNHYKILPELLIKYLIRSKDLEDLVKNFYTSLDPSKISTYDFINLISKVIWENCEINYDEFNGIIKMTINLKDLSFEQFYWLLLFLGHLILEGFNLATLEEESFITIHGVRGRKF
;
A
#
# COMPACT_ATOMS: atom_id res chain seq x y z
N MET A 1 19.82 -3.89 47.43
CA MET A 1 20.06 -2.82 46.44
C MET A 1 18.90 -2.79 45.48
N ASP A 2 18.37 -1.62 45.22
CA ASP A 2 17.27 -1.42 44.27
C ASP A 2 17.76 -1.65 42.83
N GLN A 3 17.16 -2.60 42.13
CA GLN A 3 17.57 -2.99 40.78
C GLN A 3 17.25 -1.89 39.75
N SER A 4 16.29 -1.02 40.04
CA SER A 4 15.92 0.11 39.18
C SER A 4 16.99 1.22 39.16
N LEU A 5 17.65 1.47 40.29
CA LEU A 5 18.74 2.45 40.38
C LEU A 5 19.99 1.98 39.64
N ILE A 6 20.23 0.67 39.62
CA ILE A 6 21.35 0.10 38.87
C ILE A 6 21.15 0.32 37.37
N SER A 7 19.95 0.04 36.83
CA SER A 7 19.67 0.26 35.40
C SER A 7 19.79 1.73 35.01
N LEU A 8 19.34 2.65 35.86
CA LEU A 8 19.48 4.09 35.59
C LEU A 8 20.95 4.51 35.51
N LEU A 9 21.81 3.98 36.39
CA LEU A 9 23.25 4.25 36.33
C LEU A 9 23.93 3.58 35.12
N GLU A 10 23.38 2.49 34.60
CA GLU A 10 23.83 1.91 33.33
C GLU A 10 23.53 2.83 32.14
N ASP A 11 22.40 3.55 32.16
CA ASP A 11 22.11 4.60 31.16
C ASP A 11 23.11 5.77 31.23
N PHE A 12 23.71 6.03 32.40
CA PHE A 12 24.83 6.96 32.56
C PHE A 12 26.19 6.38 32.11
N GLY A 13 26.21 5.18 31.53
CA GLY A 13 27.41 4.53 31.00
C GLY A 13 28.26 3.83 32.06
N LEU A 14 27.68 3.47 33.22
CA LEU A 14 28.33 2.60 34.19
C LEU A 14 28.02 1.13 33.87
N THR A 15 28.91 0.22 34.29
CA THR A 15 28.60 -1.21 34.32
C THR A 15 27.85 -1.57 35.60
N ALA A 16 27.12 -2.70 35.61
CA ALA A 16 26.45 -3.20 36.82
C ALA A 16 27.34 -3.22 38.09
N TYR A 17 28.63 -3.58 37.97
CA TYR A 17 29.55 -3.57 39.12
C TYR A 17 29.93 -2.15 39.54
N GLU A 18 30.12 -1.23 38.57
CA GLU A 18 30.40 0.18 38.87
C GLU A 18 29.20 0.83 39.56
N ALA A 19 27.98 0.58 39.08
CA ALA A 19 26.76 1.08 39.69
C ALA A 19 26.61 0.60 41.15
N LYS A 20 26.79 -0.72 41.39
CA LYS A 20 26.73 -1.30 42.74
C LYS A 20 27.79 -0.69 43.67
N ALA A 21 29.03 -0.55 43.22
CA ALA A 21 30.09 0.04 44.02
C ALA A 21 29.82 1.51 44.35
N TYR A 22 29.33 2.29 43.38
CA TYR A 22 29.02 3.70 43.54
C TYR A 22 27.85 3.92 44.51
N ILE A 23 26.75 3.17 44.36
CA ILE A 23 25.61 3.21 45.30
C ILE A 23 26.08 2.87 46.72
N THR A 24 26.89 1.83 46.89
CA THR A 24 27.42 1.43 48.21
C THR A 24 28.21 2.55 48.88
N LEU A 25 29.03 3.26 48.10
CA LEU A 25 29.84 4.37 48.59
C LEU A 25 28.99 5.61 48.92
N LEU A 26 27.88 5.83 48.22
CA LEU A 26 26.93 6.89 48.55
C LEU A 26 26.17 6.57 49.85
N GLU A 27 25.76 5.31 50.04
CA GLU A 27 25.00 4.89 51.23
C GLU A 27 25.86 4.84 52.50
N LYS A 28 27.11 4.37 52.38
CA LYS A 28 27.96 4.05 53.54
C LYS A 28 29.15 5.01 53.71
N GLY A 29 29.34 5.95 52.78
CA GLY A 29 30.44 6.89 52.79
C GLY A 29 31.79 6.22 52.50
N SER A 30 32.82 6.61 53.25
CA SER A 30 34.19 6.19 52.96
C SER A 30 34.48 4.74 53.39
N LEU A 31 34.78 3.89 52.41
CA LEU A 31 35.06 2.46 52.60
C LEU A 31 36.39 2.02 51.99
N THR A 32 36.96 0.95 52.52
CA THR A 32 38.10 0.23 51.95
C THR A 32 37.66 -0.74 50.85
N VAL A 33 38.59 -1.20 50.01
CA VAL A 33 38.29 -2.17 48.93
C VAL A 33 37.61 -3.44 49.46
N GLY A 34 38.04 -3.94 50.62
CA GLY A 34 37.47 -5.15 51.22
C GLY A 34 36.03 -4.97 51.68
N GLU A 35 35.73 -3.81 52.28
CA GLU A 35 34.37 -3.44 52.72
C GLU A 35 33.45 -3.22 51.52
N ILE A 36 33.94 -2.60 50.45
CA ILE A 36 33.16 -2.40 49.21
C ILE A 36 32.85 -3.73 48.55
N ALA A 37 33.81 -4.67 48.47
CA ALA A 37 33.57 -5.99 47.92
C ALA A 37 32.44 -6.73 48.67
N TYR A 38 32.44 -6.61 50.00
CA TYR A 38 31.44 -7.23 50.86
C TYR A 38 30.06 -6.56 50.72
N HIS A 39 29.99 -5.24 50.89
CA HIS A 39 28.71 -4.52 50.88
C HIS A 39 28.09 -4.40 49.49
N ALA A 40 28.90 -4.24 48.45
CA ALA A 40 28.42 -4.14 47.07
C ALA A 40 28.14 -5.51 46.43
N SER A 41 28.45 -6.60 47.12
CA SER A 41 28.39 -7.97 46.59
C SER A 41 29.14 -8.12 45.26
N ILE A 42 30.34 -7.53 45.18
CA ILE A 42 31.21 -7.58 44.00
C ILE A 42 32.37 -8.54 44.31
N PRO A 43 32.71 -9.46 43.39
CA PRO A 43 33.87 -10.33 43.59
C PRO A 43 35.14 -9.53 43.90
N ARG A 44 35.89 -9.91 44.94
CA ARG A 44 37.10 -9.18 45.39
C ARG A 44 38.11 -8.94 44.26
N THR A 45 38.23 -9.86 43.32
CA THR A 45 39.13 -9.77 42.16
C THR A 45 38.71 -8.68 41.15
N LYS A 46 37.44 -8.25 41.17
CA LYS A 46 36.87 -7.22 40.30
C LYS A 46 36.70 -5.87 41.00
N THR A 47 36.66 -5.83 42.34
CA THR A 47 36.40 -4.60 43.10
C THR A 47 37.44 -3.50 42.85
N TYR A 48 38.74 -3.82 42.86
CA TYR A 48 39.78 -2.81 42.62
C TYR A 48 39.78 -2.26 41.18
N PRO A 49 39.71 -3.09 40.11
CA PRO A 49 39.50 -2.59 38.75
C PRO A 49 38.25 -1.72 38.59
N THR A 50 37.13 -2.10 39.21
CA THR A 50 35.89 -1.33 39.20
C THR A 50 36.06 0.04 39.86
N LEU A 51 36.69 0.11 41.03
CA LEU A 51 36.94 1.37 41.73
C LEU A 51 37.90 2.29 40.96
N LYS A 52 38.93 1.73 40.33
CA LYS A 52 39.84 2.48 39.46
C LYS A 52 39.14 3.03 38.21
N SER A 53 38.18 2.28 37.67
CA SER A 53 37.35 2.74 36.56
C SER A 53 36.43 3.88 36.98
N LEU A 54 35.78 3.76 38.14
CA LEU A 54 34.97 4.84 38.75
C LEU A 54 35.78 6.10 39.04
N GLU A 55 37.01 5.95 39.54
CA GLU A 55 37.94 7.07 39.75
C GLU A 55 38.28 7.77 38.43
N ARG A 56 38.59 7.02 37.37
CA ARG A 56 38.84 7.58 36.03
C ARG A 56 37.63 8.30 35.45
N LYS A 57 36.42 7.82 35.74
CA LYS A 57 35.16 8.46 35.37
C LYS A 57 34.83 9.68 36.24
N GLY A 58 35.63 9.97 37.27
CA GLY A 58 35.41 11.10 38.18
C GLY A 58 34.21 10.92 39.10
N LEU A 59 33.83 9.67 39.40
CA LEU A 59 32.69 9.32 40.25
C LEU A 59 33.12 9.02 41.69
N VAL A 60 34.40 8.68 41.91
CA VAL A 60 34.94 8.31 43.22
C VAL A 60 36.32 8.94 43.41
N ILE A 61 36.64 9.32 44.64
CA ILE A 61 37.95 9.81 45.05
C ILE A 61 38.62 8.74 45.91
N MET A 62 39.88 8.45 45.61
CA MET A 62 40.72 7.57 46.44
C MET A 62 41.52 8.41 47.44
N ASN A 63 41.30 8.17 48.72
CA ASN A 63 42.14 8.70 49.80
C ASN A 63 43.32 7.75 50.05
N LYS A 64 44.54 8.26 49.89
CA LYS A 64 45.81 7.51 50.05
C LYS A 64 46.21 7.31 51.52
N SER A 65 45.23 7.21 52.43
CA SER A 65 45.45 6.79 53.81
C SER A 65 45.90 5.33 53.89
N LYS A 66 46.42 4.90 55.05
CA LYS A 66 46.64 3.49 55.37
C LYS A 66 45.60 3.07 56.42
N PRO A 67 44.59 2.23 56.09
CA PRO A 67 44.33 1.58 54.80
C PRO A 67 43.75 2.54 53.73
N LEU A 68 43.88 2.16 52.45
CA LEU A 68 43.32 2.88 51.31
C LEU A 68 41.80 2.92 51.39
N ARG A 69 41.24 4.11 51.20
CA ARG A 69 39.79 4.34 51.26
C ARG A 69 39.28 5.04 50.01
N PHE A 70 38.04 4.74 49.65
CA PHE A 70 37.34 5.32 48.52
C PHE A 70 36.11 6.06 49.02
N LEU A 71 35.77 7.16 48.37
CA LEU A 71 34.60 7.99 48.68
C LEU A 71 33.89 8.36 47.39
N ALA A 72 32.57 8.20 47.33
CA ALA A 72 31.77 8.67 46.20
C ALA A 72 31.74 10.21 46.15
N ILE A 73 31.82 10.76 44.95
CA ILE A 73 31.53 12.17 44.69
C ILE A 73 30.01 12.33 44.64
N SER A 74 29.47 13.50 44.99
CA SER A 74 28.04 13.76 44.93
C SER A 74 27.48 13.51 43.52
N PRO A 75 26.33 12.81 43.38
CA PRO A 75 25.68 12.62 42.09
C PRO A 75 25.38 13.92 41.36
N GLU A 76 25.05 14.98 42.11
CA GLU A 76 24.79 16.31 41.54
C GLU A 76 26.04 16.90 40.87
N ASP A 77 27.24 16.64 41.41
CA ASP A 77 28.48 17.18 40.86
C ASP A 77 28.99 16.36 39.66
N CYS A 78 28.86 15.03 39.73
CA CYS A 78 29.46 14.14 38.76
C CYS A 78 28.50 13.71 37.64
N LEU A 79 27.25 13.34 37.96
CA LEU A 79 26.27 12.88 36.95
C LEU A 79 25.70 14.07 36.17
N LYS A 80 25.48 15.22 36.80
CA LYS A 80 25.05 16.44 36.09
C LYS A 80 26.03 16.84 34.99
N LYS A 81 27.33 16.74 35.28
CA LYS A 81 28.39 16.98 34.29
C LYS A 81 28.32 16.00 33.11
N ILE A 82 27.92 14.74 33.35
CA ILE A 82 27.69 13.76 32.28
C ILE A 82 26.49 14.18 31.42
N VAL A 83 25.37 14.57 32.06
CA VAL A 83 24.18 15.10 31.35
C VAL A 83 24.54 16.32 30.52
N ASP A 84 25.20 17.32 31.10
CA ASP A 84 25.59 18.56 30.40
C ASP A 84 26.50 18.26 29.19
N ASN A 85 27.43 17.30 29.32
CA ASN A 85 28.29 16.89 28.22
C ASN A 85 27.51 16.21 27.09
N GLU A 86 26.54 15.36 27.41
CA GLU A 86 25.66 14.72 26.42
C GLU A 86 24.72 15.75 25.77
N GLU A 87 24.21 16.74 26.50
CA GLU A 87 23.44 17.84 25.92
C GLU A 87 24.27 18.65 24.91
N VAL A 88 25.52 18.97 25.27
CA VAL A 88 26.46 19.65 24.37
C VAL A 88 26.75 18.79 23.14
N ARG A 89 26.92 17.47 23.31
CA ARG A 89 27.13 16.53 22.21
C ARG A 89 25.93 16.48 21.27
N VAL A 90 24.72 16.35 21.81
CA VAL A 90 23.46 16.39 21.06
C VAL A 90 23.33 17.72 20.31
N LYS A 91 23.66 18.85 20.96
CA LYS A 91 23.64 20.17 20.32
C LYS A 91 24.62 20.26 19.15
N LYS A 92 25.84 19.72 19.29
CA LYS A 92 26.82 19.61 18.20
C LYS A 92 26.31 18.73 17.05
N MET A 93 25.70 17.58 17.36
CA MET A 93 25.12 16.69 16.33
C MET A 93 23.95 17.37 15.60
N LYS A 94 23.07 18.09 16.30
CA LYS A 94 22.00 18.89 15.68
C LYS A 94 22.56 20.00 14.78
N LYS A 95 23.63 20.67 15.22
CA LYS A 95 24.33 21.68 14.40
C LYS A 95 24.93 21.06 13.14
N ALA A 96 25.65 19.94 13.26
CA ALA A 96 26.19 19.20 12.14
C ALA A 96 25.09 18.73 11.17
N LEU A 97 23.97 18.21 11.66
CA LEU A 97 22.80 17.88 10.82
C LEU A 97 22.26 19.10 10.06
N THR A 98 22.24 20.27 10.69
CA THR A 98 21.79 21.50 10.05
C THR A 98 22.77 21.98 8.98
N GLU A 99 24.07 21.91 9.25
CA GLU A 99 25.13 22.24 8.29
C GLU A 99 25.15 21.26 7.11
N LEU A 100 25.00 19.95 7.37
CA LEU A 100 24.88 18.94 6.32
C LEU A 100 23.62 19.13 5.47
N LYS A 101 22.50 19.54 6.07
CA LYS A 101 21.29 19.93 5.32
C LYS A 101 21.54 21.16 4.43
N LYS A 102 22.24 22.18 4.94
CA LYS A 102 22.63 23.35 4.13
C LYS A 102 23.54 22.96 2.98
N LEU A 103 24.56 22.14 3.24
CA LEU A 103 25.45 21.61 2.19
C LEU A 103 24.67 20.75 1.19
N GLN A 104 23.67 19.98 1.63
CA GLN A 104 22.77 19.26 0.74
C GLN A 104 21.97 20.24 -0.13
N ASP A 105 21.40 21.29 0.44
CA ASP A 105 20.61 22.30 -0.29
C ASP A 105 21.48 23.19 -1.20
N GLU A 106 22.75 23.42 -0.85
CA GLU A 106 23.75 24.10 -1.68
C GLU A 106 24.27 23.18 -2.80
N SER A 107 24.43 21.87 -2.54
CA SER A 107 24.74 20.86 -3.57
C SER A 107 23.58 20.61 -4.53
N LYS A 108 22.33 20.95 -4.15
CA LYS A 108 21.19 21.01 -5.08
C LYS A 108 21.28 22.21 -6.04
N LYS A 109 22.12 23.21 -5.78
CA LYS A 109 22.29 24.40 -6.65
C LYS A 109 23.29 24.26 -7.80
N PRO A 110 23.95 23.11 -8.01
CA PRO A 110 24.27 22.69 -9.37
C PRO A 110 24.07 21.18 -9.63
N LEU A 111 23.04 20.56 -9.03
CA LEU A 111 22.44 19.29 -9.52
C LEU A 111 21.14 19.53 -10.31
N LEU A 112 20.89 20.79 -10.67
CA LEU A 112 20.18 21.19 -11.90
C LEU A 112 21.13 21.06 -13.11
N GLN A 113 21.89 19.97 -13.19
CA GLN A 113 22.52 19.59 -14.44
C GLN A 113 21.50 18.79 -15.24
N GLU A 114 21.35 19.25 -16.47
CA GLU A 114 20.37 18.86 -17.45
C GLU A 114 20.51 17.37 -17.83
N GLU A 115 19.82 16.49 -17.12
CA GLU A 115 19.10 15.38 -17.75
C GLU A 115 17.61 15.59 -17.45
N GLY A 116 17.06 16.64 -18.08
CA GLY A 116 15.80 17.29 -17.75
C GLY A 116 14.51 16.48 -17.96
N LYS A 117 14.49 15.18 -17.67
CA LYS A 117 13.28 14.35 -17.85
C LYS A 117 13.00 13.37 -16.72
N HIS A 118 13.96 12.98 -15.88
CA HIS A 118 13.80 11.84 -14.98
C HIS A 118 14.52 11.99 -13.62
N LEU A 119 13.81 11.80 -12.51
CA LEU A 119 14.34 11.79 -11.13
C LEU A 119 14.14 10.41 -10.49
N ILE A 120 15.22 9.75 -10.09
CA ILE A 120 15.16 8.46 -9.39
C ILE A 120 14.97 8.71 -7.88
N LEU A 121 13.95 8.08 -7.31
CA LEU A 121 13.55 8.22 -5.90
C LEU A 121 13.75 6.91 -5.14
N GLY A 122 14.34 6.99 -3.96
CA GLY A 122 14.34 5.89 -2.98
C GLY A 122 12.99 5.76 -2.26
N THR A 123 12.77 4.64 -1.58
CA THR A 123 11.47 4.24 -1.02
C THR A 123 10.85 5.28 -0.09
N SER A 124 11.63 5.93 0.77
CA SER A 124 11.17 6.98 1.69
C SER A 124 10.90 8.32 0.99
N ALA A 125 11.61 8.60 -0.11
CA ALA A 125 11.47 9.84 -0.87
C ALA A 125 10.19 9.86 -1.72
N ILE A 126 9.65 8.69 -2.09
CA ILE A 126 8.44 8.56 -2.90
C ILE A 126 7.23 9.18 -2.19
N ILE A 127 7.01 8.86 -0.92
CA ILE A 127 5.86 9.38 -0.15
C ILE A 127 5.97 10.90 0.00
N LEU A 128 7.17 11.40 0.32
CA LEU A 128 7.42 12.84 0.44
C LEU A 128 7.18 13.55 -0.89
N LYS A 129 7.71 13.00 -1.99
CA LYS A 129 7.56 13.61 -3.31
C LYS A 129 6.12 13.56 -3.80
N LEU A 130 5.42 12.47 -3.57
CA LEU A 130 4.00 12.33 -3.92
C LEU A 130 3.14 13.32 -3.11
N ARG A 131 3.41 13.50 -1.81
CA ARG A 131 2.76 14.52 -0.97
C ARG A 131 3.00 15.94 -1.51
N GLU A 132 4.24 16.23 -1.90
CA GLU A 132 4.61 17.50 -2.54
C GLU A 132 3.83 17.72 -3.84
N LEU A 133 3.79 16.73 -4.73
CA LEU A 133 3.05 16.83 -6.00
C LEU A 133 1.55 17.05 -5.78
N ILE A 134 0.94 16.32 -4.85
CA ILE A 134 -0.49 16.48 -4.52
C ILE A 134 -0.76 17.88 -3.95
N SER A 135 0.17 18.45 -3.18
CA SER A 135 -0.02 19.77 -2.58
C SER A 135 -0.09 20.91 -3.61
N TYR A 136 0.64 20.77 -4.72
CA TYR A 136 0.69 21.72 -5.83
C TYR A 136 -0.27 21.37 -6.99
N CYS A 137 -1.02 20.27 -6.87
CA CYS A 137 -1.93 19.81 -7.92
C CYS A 137 -3.10 20.78 -8.09
N ASN A 138 -3.47 21.04 -9.34
CA ASN A 138 -4.57 21.94 -9.69
C ASN A 138 -5.67 21.28 -10.53
N THR A 139 -5.39 20.19 -11.26
CA THR A 139 -6.33 19.61 -12.22
C THR A 139 -6.84 18.23 -11.83
N SER A 140 -5.94 17.24 -11.75
CA SER A 140 -6.35 15.86 -11.56
C SER A 140 -5.23 14.96 -11.05
N ILE A 141 -5.64 13.97 -10.28
CA ILE A 141 -4.78 12.91 -9.75
C ILE A 141 -5.32 11.59 -10.33
N LYS A 142 -4.52 10.93 -11.16
CA LYS A 142 -4.86 9.66 -11.81
C LYS A 142 -3.84 8.61 -11.38
N CYS A 143 -4.30 7.53 -10.79
CA CYS A 143 -3.43 6.50 -10.22
C CYS A 143 -3.75 5.15 -10.85
N LEU A 144 -2.74 4.38 -11.22
CA LEU A 144 -2.84 2.97 -11.59
C LEU A 144 -1.90 2.22 -10.67
N ILE A 145 -2.48 1.45 -9.73
CA ILE A 145 -1.75 0.96 -8.57
C ILE A 145 -2.04 -0.51 -8.28
N ASP A 146 -1.11 -1.23 -7.70
CA ASP A 146 -1.31 -2.55 -7.12
C ASP A 146 -1.55 -2.46 -5.60
N SER A 147 -1.56 -3.61 -4.92
CA SER A 147 -1.70 -3.69 -3.46
C SER A 147 -0.62 -2.92 -2.70
N TRP A 148 0.59 -2.78 -3.26
CA TRP A 148 1.67 -2.01 -2.65
C TRP A 148 1.46 -0.51 -2.87
N GLY A 149 1.06 -0.10 -4.07
CA GLY A 149 0.68 1.30 -4.35
C GLY A 149 -0.51 1.78 -3.53
N LEU A 150 -1.45 0.88 -3.22
CA LEU A 150 -2.57 1.16 -2.31
C LEU A 150 -2.09 1.60 -0.92
N ARG A 151 -1.03 0.98 -0.40
CA ARG A 151 -0.40 1.36 0.88
C ARG A 151 0.23 2.75 0.82
N ILE A 152 0.80 3.15 -0.33
CA ILE A 152 1.29 4.52 -0.50
C ILE A 152 0.13 5.51 -0.42
N LEU A 153 -0.98 5.24 -1.11
CA LEU A 153 -2.15 6.12 -1.10
C LEU A 153 -2.72 6.29 0.31
N ASP A 154 -2.73 5.23 1.12
CA ASP A 154 -3.18 5.30 2.51
C ASP A 154 -2.27 6.24 3.36
N GLN A 155 -0.95 6.24 3.13
CA GLN A 155 -0.03 7.15 3.82
C GLN A 155 -0.15 8.63 3.40
N VAL A 156 -0.78 8.90 2.26
CA VAL A 156 -1.06 10.27 1.78
C VAL A 156 -2.55 10.62 1.81
N ARG A 157 -3.33 9.85 2.59
CA ARG A 157 -4.78 9.99 2.72
C ARG A 157 -5.21 11.43 3.02
N ASP A 158 -4.56 12.09 3.96
CA ASP A 158 -4.90 13.47 4.33
C ASP A 158 -4.74 14.44 3.16
N SER A 159 -3.67 14.28 2.38
CA SER A 159 -3.41 15.10 1.20
C SER A 159 -4.43 14.85 0.08
N LEU A 160 -4.87 13.60 -0.10
CA LEU A 160 -5.92 13.27 -1.07
C LEU A 160 -7.28 13.84 -0.65
N ILE A 161 -7.62 13.79 0.65
CA ILE A 161 -8.84 14.39 1.19
C ILE A 161 -8.84 15.91 0.97
N GLN A 162 -7.70 16.57 1.22
CA GLN A 162 -7.53 18.01 0.95
C GLN A 162 -7.61 18.35 -0.54
N ALA A 163 -7.01 17.52 -1.40
CA ALA A 163 -7.12 17.70 -2.84
C ALA A 163 -8.59 17.60 -3.30
N ARG A 164 -9.32 16.63 -2.74
CA ARG A 164 -10.75 16.44 -3.02
C ARG A 164 -11.60 17.63 -2.56
N SER A 165 -11.33 18.20 -1.38
CA SER A 165 -12.07 19.37 -0.89
C SER A 165 -11.83 20.63 -1.74
N LYS A 166 -10.68 20.71 -2.42
CA LYS A 166 -10.37 21.74 -3.43
C LYS A 166 -11.03 21.50 -4.79
N GLY A 167 -11.76 20.40 -4.99
CA GLY A 167 -12.42 20.07 -6.25
C GLY A 167 -11.52 19.36 -7.27
N ILE A 168 -10.34 18.86 -6.87
CA ILE A 168 -9.43 18.13 -7.77
C ILE A 168 -10.04 16.77 -8.11
N ILE A 169 -10.00 16.41 -9.40
CA ILE A 169 -10.55 15.13 -9.89
C ILE A 169 -9.58 14.00 -9.55
N ILE A 170 -10.03 13.04 -8.75
CA ILE A 170 -9.23 11.87 -8.35
C ILE A 170 -9.80 10.61 -9.00
N LYS A 171 -8.97 9.85 -9.70
CA LYS A 171 -9.32 8.56 -10.33
C LYS A 171 -8.27 7.51 -10.01
N VAL A 172 -8.65 6.39 -9.42
CA VAL A 172 -7.74 5.32 -9.00
C VAL A 172 -8.14 4.00 -9.65
N ILE A 173 -7.21 3.38 -10.38
CA ILE A 173 -7.37 2.03 -10.92
C ILE A 173 -6.53 1.11 -10.07
N SER A 174 -7.16 0.19 -9.35
CA SER A 174 -6.45 -0.82 -8.56
C SER A 174 -6.33 -2.12 -9.34
N LEU A 175 -5.08 -2.55 -9.48
CA LEU A 175 -4.62 -3.79 -10.06
C LEU A 175 -4.65 -4.86 -8.97
N ASN A 176 -5.44 -5.92 -9.18
CA ASN A 176 -5.62 -7.01 -8.20
C ASN A 176 -6.12 -6.52 -6.84
N PRO A 177 -7.37 -6.02 -6.78
CA PRO A 177 -7.91 -5.47 -5.54
C PRO A 177 -8.00 -6.50 -4.42
N LEU A 178 -7.66 -6.03 -3.22
CA LEU A 178 -7.84 -6.73 -1.96
C LEU A 178 -9.24 -6.41 -1.41
N GLU A 179 -9.79 -7.31 -0.61
CA GLU A 179 -11.14 -7.21 -0.03
C GLU A 179 -11.30 -6.02 0.94
N GLU A 180 -10.19 -5.46 1.43
CA GLU A 180 -10.20 -4.31 2.34
C GLU A 180 -10.47 -3.01 1.58
N GLU A 181 -11.74 -2.62 1.56
CA GLU A 181 -12.18 -1.32 1.06
C GLU A 181 -11.53 -0.18 1.86
N LEU A 182 -10.67 0.60 1.22
CA LEU A 182 -10.35 1.94 1.71
C LEU A 182 -11.58 2.83 1.50
N ILE A 183 -12.36 3.00 2.58
CA ILE A 183 -13.61 3.80 2.60
C ILE A 183 -13.42 5.18 1.95
N PHE A 184 -12.23 5.78 2.07
CA PHE A 184 -11.94 7.10 1.50
C PHE A 184 -11.85 7.14 -0.03
N LEU A 185 -11.59 5.99 -0.67
CA LEU A 185 -11.53 5.84 -2.12
C LEU A 185 -12.89 5.47 -2.73
N LYS A 186 -13.95 5.35 -1.91
CA LYS A 186 -15.29 5.00 -2.39
C LYS A 186 -15.78 6.03 -3.42
N GLY A 187 -16.17 5.53 -4.59
CA GLY A 187 -16.59 6.32 -5.75
C GLY A 187 -15.44 6.90 -6.60
N LEU A 188 -14.18 6.73 -6.18
CA LEU A 188 -12.98 7.19 -6.90
C LEU A 188 -12.15 6.05 -7.49
N ILE A 189 -12.48 4.80 -7.13
CA ILE A 189 -11.72 3.61 -7.47
C ILE A 189 -12.47 2.72 -8.45
N LYS A 190 -11.74 2.19 -9.45
CA LYS A 190 -12.16 1.09 -10.32
C LYS A 190 -11.11 -0.01 -10.28
N TYR A 191 -11.49 -1.21 -10.69
CA TYR A 191 -10.66 -2.40 -10.61
C TYR A 191 -10.32 -2.95 -11.98
N LEU A 192 -9.07 -3.34 -12.14
CA LEU A 192 -8.59 -4.00 -13.33
C LEU A 192 -7.74 -5.20 -12.91
N LYS A 193 -8.01 -6.38 -13.46
CA LYS A 193 -7.16 -7.54 -13.19
C LYS A 193 -5.98 -7.51 -14.17
N ALA A 194 -4.81 -7.15 -13.67
CA ALA A 194 -3.58 -7.20 -14.43
C ALA A 194 -2.38 -7.38 -13.50
N ASN A 195 -1.38 -8.13 -13.96
CA ASN A 195 -0.15 -8.37 -13.19
C ASN A 195 0.95 -7.43 -13.69
N PHE A 196 0.96 -6.21 -13.16
CA PHE A 196 2.05 -5.27 -13.36
C PHE A 196 2.75 -4.99 -12.02
N GLY A 197 4.07 -5.15 -11.97
CA GLY A 197 4.88 -4.80 -10.79
C GLY A 197 5.25 -3.31 -10.73
N VAL A 198 4.42 -2.45 -11.33
CA VAL A 198 4.68 -1.02 -11.51
C VAL A 198 3.41 -0.25 -11.20
N ASN A 199 3.55 0.72 -10.30
CA ASN A 199 2.56 1.70 -9.93
C ASN A 199 2.80 3.00 -10.70
N LEU A 200 1.74 3.64 -11.19
CA LEU A 200 1.79 4.93 -11.88
C LEU A 200 0.94 5.94 -11.13
N PHE A 201 1.52 7.08 -10.82
CA PHE A 201 0.83 8.23 -10.23
C PHE A 201 1.01 9.43 -11.16
N LEU A 202 -0.06 9.81 -11.84
CA LEU A 202 -0.10 10.97 -12.71
C LEU A 202 -0.79 12.12 -11.97
N VAL A 203 -0.01 13.14 -11.62
CA VAL A 203 -0.46 14.33 -10.91
C VAL A 203 -0.25 15.53 -11.82
N ASP A 204 -1.34 16.03 -12.41
CA ASP A 204 -1.30 16.97 -13.52
C ASP A 204 -0.37 16.50 -14.64
N ASP A 205 0.78 17.16 -14.82
CA ASP A 205 1.79 16.89 -15.85
C ASP A 205 2.98 16.06 -15.32
N ASN A 206 2.92 15.63 -14.06
CA ASN A 206 3.99 14.87 -13.40
C ASN A 206 3.62 13.39 -13.35
N LEU A 207 4.44 12.55 -13.95
CA LEU A 207 4.28 11.10 -13.89
C LEU A 207 5.30 10.50 -12.92
N LEU A 208 4.83 9.94 -11.83
CA LEU A 208 5.65 9.16 -10.90
C LEU A 208 5.39 7.67 -11.13
N ILE A 209 6.42 6.97 -11.60
CA ILE A 209 6.43 5.52 -11.79
C ILE A 209 7.11 4.90 -10.57
N VAL A 210 6.52 3.88 -9.94
CA VAL A 210 7.13 3.20 -8.79
C VAL A 210 7.10 1.70 -8.99
N ASN A 211 8.27 1.08 -8.93
CA ASN A 211 8.37 -0.37 -9.01
C ASN A 211 8.10 -1.00 -7.64
N SER A 212 7.10 -1.88 -7.57
CA SER A 212 6.61 -2.49 -6.33
C SER A 212 7.63 -3.43 -5.68
N ASN A 213 8.51 -4.05 -6.47
CA ASN A 213 9.49 -5.02 -5.98
C ASN A 213 10.71 -4.34 -5.35
N SER A 214 11.15 -3.24 -5.97
CA SER A 214 12.36 -2.52 -5.52
C SER A 214 12.05 -1.32 -4.63
N GLY A 215 10.81 -0.85 -4.61
CA GLY A 215 10.41 0.39 -3.95
C GLY A 215 11.14 1.62 -4.50
N LYS A 216 11.69 1.54 -5.73
CA LYS A 216 12.32 2.66 -6.43
C LYS A 216 11.29 3.37 -7.30
N GLY A 217 11.32 4.70 -7.23
CA GLY A 217 10.48 5.58 -8.02
C GLY A 217 11.26 6.25 -9.14
N LEU A 218 10.59 6.59 -10.22
CA LEU A 218 11.06 7.42 -11.32
C LEU A 218 10.02 8.51 -11.53
N LEU A 219 10.37 9.74 -11.19
CA LEU A 219 9.55 10.91 -11.48
C LEU A 219 9.94 11.46 -12.85
N ILE A 220 8.97 11.52 -13.74
CA ILE A 220 9.07 12.08 -15.07
C ILE A 220 8.30 13.39 -15.07
N GLN A 221 9.03 14.49 -15.23
CA GLN A 221 8.45 15.82 -15.41
C GLN A 221 8.41 16.09 -16.90
N SER A 222 7.22 15.95 -17.49
CA SER A 222 7.11 15.95 -18.94
C SER A 222 6.07 16.97 -19.38
N LYS A 223 6.55 18.04 -20.01
CA LYS A 223 5.73 18.81 -20.95
C LYS A 223 5.62 18.12 -22.34
N ASP A 224 6.48 17.14 -22.63
CA ASP A 224 6.73 16.58 -23.98
C ASP A 224 6.03 15.25 -24.30
N LEU A 225 5.96 14.29 -23.36
CA LEU A 225 5.05 13.14 -23.47
C LEU A 225 3.66 13.73 -23.35
N SER A 226 3.09 14.14 -24.48
CA SER A 226 1.86 14.91 -24.54
C SER A 226 0.90 14.41 -23.46
N ASN A 227 0.61 15.24 -22.47
CA ASN A 227 -0.21 14.82 -21.32
C ASN A 227 -1.55 14.27 -21.78
N ASN A 228 -1.97 14.66 -22.98
CA ASN A 228 -3.05 14.07 -23.75
C ASN A 228 -2.87 12.57 -23.99
N LEU A 229 -1.73 12.07 -24.49
CA LEU A 229 -1.52 10.63 -24.70
C LEU A 229 -1.63 9.83 -23.40
N LEU A 230 -0.89 10.20 -22.35
CA LEU A 230 -0.94 9.48 -21.07
C LEU A 230 -2.32 9.59 -20.40
N SER A 231 -2.94 10.77 -20.45
CA SER A 231 -4.30 10.96 -19.95
C SER A 231 -5.32 10.17 -20.76
N ASN A 232 -5.19 10.12 -22.08
CA ASN A 232 -6.09 9.37 -22.96
C ASN A 232 -5.92 7.87 -22.72
N LEU A 233 -4.68 7.36 -22.64
CA LEU A 233 -4.41 5.97 -22.29
C LEU A 233 -5.02 5.63 -20.93
N PHE A 234 -4.83 6.47 -19.91
CA PHE A 234 -5.46 6.28 -18.62
C PHE A 234 -6.99 6.27 -18.72
N LEU A 235 -7.59 7.18 -19.49
CA LEU A 235 -9.05 7.24 -19.67
C LEU A 235 -9.59 6.02 -20.41
N GLU A 236 -8.87 5.48 -21.39
CA GLU A 236 -9.22 4.23 -22.06
C GLU A 236 -9.17 3.04 -21.08
N ILE A 237 -8.13 2.96 -20.25
CA ILE A 237 -8.05 1.94 -19.19
C ILE A 237 -9.18 2.15 -18.16
N TRP A 238 -9.50 3.40 -17.81
CA TRP A 238 -10.56 3.76 -16.87
C TRP A 238 -11.95 3.34 -17.36
N LYS A 239 -12.24 3.51 -18.66
CA LYS A 239 -13.50 3.06 -19.28
C LYS A 239 -13.64 1.53 -19.19
N ARG A 240 -12.52 0.81 -19.33
CA ARG A 240 -12.46 -0.66 -19.27
C ARG A 240 -12.46 -1.20 -17.84
N ALA A 241 -12.00 -0.42 -16.86
CA ALA A 241 -11.95 -0.83 -15.47
C ALA A 241 -13.37 -1.04 -14.89
N LEU A 242 -13.47 -2.05 -14.04
CA LEU A 242 -14.70 -2.52 -13.42
C LEU A 242 -15.03 -1.69 -12.19
N ASP A 243 -16.29 -1.33 -12.01
CA ASP A 243 -16.72 -0.67 -10.78
C ASP A 243 -16.64 -1.64 -9.58
N PRO A 244 -16.42 -1.14 -8.36
CA PRO A 244 -16.25 -1.98 -7.18
C PRO A 244 -17.38 -2.97 -6.92
N GLU A 245 -18.61 -2.52 -7.15
CA GLU A 245 -19.81 -3.34 -7.00
C GLU A 245 -19.77 -4.53 -7.96
N ILE A 246 -19.51 -4.27 -9.24
CA ILE A 246 -19.36 -5.28 -10.29
C ILE A 246 -18.22 -6.26 -9.98
N TYR A 247 -17.07 -5.75 -9.54
CA TYR A 247 -15.93 -6.62 -9.23
C TYR A 247 -16.24 -7.56 -8.05
N SER A 248 -16.94 -7.07 -7.02
CA SER A 248 -17.36 -7.89 -5.88
C SER A 248 -18.24 -9.07 -6.31
N ILE A 249 -19.10 -8.84 -7.33
CA ILE A 249 -19.95 -9.87 -7.94
C ILE A 249 -19.06 -10.90 -8.64
N ILE A 250 -18.10 -10.46 -9.46
CA ILE A 250 -17.17 -11.36 -10.18
C ILE A 250 -16.36 -12.24 -9.21
N VAL A 251 -15.86 -11.69 -8.09
CA VAL A 251 -15.12 -12.46 -7.07
C VAL A 251 -16.00 -13.51 -6.41
N LYS A 252 -17.21 -13.13 -5.98
CA LYS A 252 -18.19 -14.08 -5.41
C LYS A 252 -18.49 -15.22 -6.38
N LEU A 253 -18.58 -14.92 -7.68
CA LEU A 253 -18.85 -15.91 -8.72
C LEU A 253 -17.66 -16.84 -9.00
N LYS A 254 -16.42 -16.35 -8.96
CA LYS A 254 -15.23 -17.22 -9.07
C LYS A 254 -15.16 -18.25 -7.94
N ASN A 255 -15.62 -17.89 -6.75
CA ASN A 255 -15.71 -18.79 -5.61
C ASN A 255 -16.85 -19.82 -5.74
N PHE A 256 -17.81 -19.59 -6.63
CA PHE A 256 -18.93 -20.50 -6.92
C PHE A 256 -18.57 -21.67 -7.87
N ASN A 257 -17.31 -21.76 -8.32
CA ASN A 257 -16.84 -22.81 -9.24
C ASN A 257 -16.87 -24.21 -8.60
N HIS A 258 -18.04 -24.85 -8.63
CA HIS A 258 -18.23 -26.26 -8.30
C HIS A 258 -18.66 -27.15 -9.48
N TYR A 259 -18.69 -26.66 -10.73
CA TYR A 259 -19.02 -27.51 -11.87
C TYR A 259 -18.02 -27.40 -13.03
N LYS A 260 -17.18 -28.44 -13.14
CA LYS A 260 -16.39 -28.78 -14.33
C LYS A 260 -17.25 -29.58 -15.31
N ILE A 261 -18.28 -29.00 -15.93
CA ILE A 261 -18.90 -29.68 -17.09
C ILE A 261 -19.40 -28.63 -18.10
N LEU A 262 -19.20 -28.96 -19.39
CA LEU A 262 -19.87 -28.46 -20.60
C LEU A 262 -19.38 -27.13 -21.22
N PRO A 263 -18.23 -27.11 -21.90
CA PRO A 263 -18.08 -26.24 -23.09
C PRO A 263 -18.62 -26.92 -24.36
N GLU A 264 -18.24 -28.19 -24.59
CA GLU A 264 -18.55 -28.89 -25.85
C GLU A 264 -20.00 -29.36 -25.99
N LEU A 265 -20.66 -29.70 -24.88
CA LEU A 265 -22.06 -30.16 -24.91
C LEU A 265 -23.05 -28.98 -24.88
N LEU A 266 -22.69 -27.81 -24.35
CA LEU A 266 -23.63 -26.69 -24.21
C LEU A 266 -23.84 -25.92 -25.52
N ILE A 267 -22.81 -25.74 -26.36
CA ILE A 267 -23.00 -25.18 -27.72
C ILE A 267 -23.91 -26.08 -28.55
N LYS A 268 -23.76 -27.40 -28.40
CA LYS A 268 -24.55 -28.40 -29.15
C LYS A 268 -26.02 -28.46 -28.73
N TYR A 269 -26.34 -28.03 -27.51
CA TYR A 269 -27.68 -28.04 -26.92
C TYR A 269 -28.18 -26.63 -26.58
N LEU A 270 -27.62 -25.57 -27.17
CA LEU A 270 -27.87 -24.15 -26.86
C LEU A 270 -29.33 -23.68 -27.08
N ILE A 271 -30.28 -24.57 -27.33
CA ILE A 271 -31.68 -24.24 -27.50
C ILE A 271 -32.52 -25.24 -26.70
N ARG A 272 -33.12 -24.71 -25.62
CA ARG A 272 -34.09 -25.30 -24.67
C ARG A 272 -33.51 -26.17 -23.55
N SER A 273 -33.35 -25.57 -22.36
CA SER A 273 -33.53 -26.33 -21.12
C SER A 273 -33.91 -25.43 -19.94
N LYS A 274 -34.81 -25.97 -19.11
CA LYS A 274 -35.25 -25.44 -17.81
C LYS A 274 -34.07 -25.24 -16.84
N ASP A 275 -32.98 -25.98 -17.06
CA ASP A 275 -31.77 -25.96 -16.23
C ASP A 275 -30.99 -24.64 -16.32
N LEU A 276 -30.99 -23.96 -17.47
CA LEU A 276 -30.41 -22.62 -17.60
C LEU A 276 -31.18 -21.60 -16.76
N GLU A 277 -32.51 -21.68 -16.76
CA GLU A 277 -33.33 -20.79 -15.93
C GLU A 277 -33.08 -21.01 -14.45
N ASP A 278 -32.93 -22.25 -13.99
CA ASP A 278 -32.68 -22.55 -12.58
C ASP A 278 -31.27 -22.15 -12.15
N LEU A 279 -30.26 -22.31 -13.03
CA LEU A 279 -28.90 -21.81 -12.80
C LEU A 279 -28.89 -20.28 -12.66
N VAL A 280 -29.63 -19.57 -13.51
CA VAL A 280 -29.70 -18.11 -13.48
C VAL A 280 -30.58 -17.62 -12.32
N LYS A 281 -31.65 -18.33 -11.95
CA LYS A 281 -32.42 -18.04 -10.73
C LYS A 281 -31.57 -18.20 -9.47
N ASN A 282 -30.72 -19.23 -9.40
CA ASN A 282 -29.75 -19.39 -8.30
C ASN A 282 -28.67 -18.31 -8.30
N PHE A 283 -28.24 -17.85 -9.47
CA PHE A 283 -27.38 -16.68 -9.61
C PHE A 283 -28.07 -15.41 -9.07
N TYR A 284 -29.33 -15.21 -9.42
CA TYR A 284 -30.16 -14.09 -8.95
C TYR A 284 -30.50 -14.15 -7.46
N THR A 285 -30.67 -15.32 -6.84
CA THR A 285 -30.86 -15.39 -5.39
C THR A 285 -29.60 -14.96 -4.63
N SER A 286 -28.42 -15.08 -5.24
CA SER A 286 -27.15 -14.59 -4.69
C SER A 286 -26.87 -13.10 -4.99
N LEU A 287 -27.59 -12.51 -5.96
CA LEU A 287 -27.41 -11.16 -6.47
C LEU A 287 -28.78 -10.49 -6.57
N ASP A 288 -29.12 -9.65 -5.59
CA ASP A 288 -30.39 -8.93 -5.48
C ASP A 288 -30.94 -8.47 -6.86
N PRO A 289 -31.87 -9.24 -7.49
CA PRO A 289 -32.18 -9.15 -8.93
C PRO A 289 -32.83 -7.83 -9.32
N SER A 290 -33.39 -7.16 -8.32
CA SER A 290 -34.07 -5.87 -8.42
C SER A 290 -33.13 -4.71 -8.74
N LYS A 291 -31.81 -4.91 -8.71
CA LYS A 291 -30.80 -3.83 -8.81
C LYS A 291 -29.94 -3.84 -10.07
N ILE A 292 -29.98 -4.88 -10.91
CA ILE A 292 -29.14 -4.94 -12.10
C ILE A 292 -30.03 -4.80 -13.33
N SER A 293 -29.95 -3.65 -14.00
CA SER A 293 -30.66 -3.45 -15.26
C SER A 293 -30.09 -4.36 -16.35
N THR A 294 -30.89 -4.69 -17.37
CA THR A 294 -30.42 -5.44 -18.55
C THR A 294 -29.24 -4.73 -19.21
N TYR A 295 -29.24 -3.39 -19.21
CA TYR A 295 -28.13 -2.57 -19.70
C TYR A 295 -26.84 -2.77 -18.88
N ASP A 296 -26.92 -2.75 -17.55
CA ASP A 296 -25.77 -2.97 -16.67
C ASP A 296 -25.21 -4.38 -16.82
N PHE A 297 -26.08 -5.37 -17.02
CA PHE A 297 -25.67 -6.75 -17.25
C PHE A 297 -25.02 -6.95 -18.62
N ILE A 298 -25.53 -6.31 -19.67
CA ILE A 298 -24.89 -6.29 -20.99
C ILE A 298 -23.52 -5.63 -20.91
N ASN A 299 -23.40 -4.51 -20.20
CA ASN A 299 -22.14 -3.80 -20.00
C ASN A 299 -21.13 -4.61 -19.15
N LEU A 300 -21.63 -5.41 -18.20
CA LEU A 300 -20.81 -6.36 -17.46
C LEU A 300 -20.21 -7.41 -18.39
N ILE A 301 -21.06 -8.04 -19.20
CA ILE A 301 -20.66 -9.14 -20.07
C ILE A 301 -19.77 -8.67 -21.20
N SER A 302 -20.05 -7.51 -21.80
CA SER A 302 -19.20 -6.91 -22.83
C SER A 302 -17.79 -6.63 -22.30
N LYS A 303 -17.63 -6.33 -21.00
CA LYS A 303 -16.32 -6.12 -20.37
C LYS A 303 -15.59 -7.43 -20.03
N VAL A 304 -16.32 -8.51 -19.73
CA VAL A 304 -15.73 -9.80 -19.34
C VAL A 304 -15.32 -10.66 -20.55
N ILE A 305 -16.06 -10.57 -21.67
CA ILE A 305 -15.87 -11.42 -22.86
C ILE A 305 -15.26 -10.63 -24.04
N TRP A 306 -14.68 -9.45 -23.78
CA TRP A 306 -14.41 -8.40 -24.78
C TRP A 306 -13.47 -8.77 -25.93
N GLU A 307 -12.53 -9.70 -25.76
CA GLU A 307 -11.56 -10.05 -26.82
C GLU A 307 -12.19 -10.86 -27.95
N ASN A 308 -13.28 -11.56 -27.64
CA ASN A 308 -13.87 -12.58 -28.52
C ASN A 308 -15.36 -12.37 -28.75
N CYS A 309 -15.94 -11.26 -28.27
CA CYS A 309 -17.38 -11.05 -28.30
C CYS A 309 -17.75 -9.59 -28.56
N GLU A 310 -18.43 -9.33 -29.67
CA GLU A 310 -19.04 -8.03 -29.99
C GLU A 310 -20.52 -8.05 -29.60
N ILE A 311 -20.98 -7.08 -28.81
CA ILE A 311 -22.39 -6.98 -28.40
C ILE A 311 -22.94 -5.61 -28.81
N ASN A 312 -23.98 -5.63 -29.64
CA ASN A 312 -24.76 -4.47 -30.03
C ASN A 312 -26.15 -4.60 -29.42
N TYR A 313 -26.49 -3.71 -28.49
CA TYR A 313 -27.79 -3.67 -27.83
C TYR A 313 -28.52 -2.37 -28.16
N ASP A 314 -29.70 -2.51 -28.73
CA ASP A 314 -30.65 -1.44 -28.97
C ASP A 314 -31.77 -1.54 -27.92
N GLU A 315 -31.68 -0.69 -26.90
CA GLU A 315 -32.62 -0.64 -25.78
C GLU A 315 -34.03 -0.21 -26.24
N PHE A 316 -34.12 0.72 -27.20
CA PHE A 316 -35.40 1.25 -27.68
C PHE A 316 -36.21 0.18 -28.40
N ASN A 317 -35.55 -0.64 -29.21
CA ASN A 317 -36.19 -1.71 -29.97
C ASN A 317 -36.17 -3.06 -29.25
N GLY A 318 -35.45 -3.17 -28.13
CA GLY A 318 -35.27 -4.43 -27.41
C GLY A 318 -34.56 -5.50 -28.26
N ILE A 319 -33.64 -5.06 -29.12
CA ILE A 319 -32.90 -5.93 -30.04
C ILE A 319 -31.48 -6.06 -29.53
N ILE A 320 -30.97 -7.28 -29.45
CA ILE A 320 -29.57 -7.55 -29.15
C ILE A 320 -28.95 -8.40 -30.25
N LYS A 321 -27.77 -8.01 -30.70
CA LYS A 321 -26.94 -8.78 -31.62
C LYS A 321 -25.58 -9.00 -30.98
N MET A 322 -25.19 -10.25 -30.87
CA MET A 322 -23.92 -10.64 -30.29
C MET A 322 -23.15 -11.51 -31.28
N THR A 323 -21.89 -11.22 -31.54
CA THR A 323 -21.00 -12.03 -32.41
C THR A 323 -19.86 -12.56 -31.58
N ILE A 324 -19.63 -13.87 -31.59
CA ILE A 324 -18.72 -14.56 -30.66
C ILE A 324 -17.72 -15.41 -31.44
N ASN A 325 -16.42 -15.20 -31.25
CA ASN A 325 -15.37 -16.11 -31.72
C ASN A 325 -15.23 -17.30 -30.77
N LEU A 326 -15.54 -18.51 -31.24
CA LEU A 326 -15.51 -19.71 -30.41
C LEU A 326 -14.10 -20.28 -30.17
N LYS A 327 -13.13 -20.01 -31.05
CA LYS A 327 -11.81 -20.65 -31.00
C LYS A 327 -10.94 -20.16 -29.85
N ASP A 328 -11.18 -18.93 -29.38
CA ASP A 328 -10.32 -18.23 -28.43
C ASP A 328 -10.98 -18.01 -27.05
N LEU A 329 -12.17 -18.57 -26.82
CA LEU A 329 -12.88 -18.43 -25.54
C LEU A 329 -12.24 -19.27 -24.44
N SER A 330 -11.86 -18.61 -23.34
CA SER A 330 -11.49 -19.29 -22.10
C SER A 330 -12.70 -19.94 -21.41
N PHE A 331 -12.47 -20.96 -20.59
CA PHE A 331 -13.52 -21.63 -19.80
C PHE A 331 -14.31 -20.65 -18.91
N GLU A 332 -13.63 -19.63 -18.35
CA GLU A 332 -14.29 -18.58 -17.57
C GLU A 332 -15.24 -17.74 -18.44
N GLN A 333 -14.80 -17.31 -19.62
CA GLN A 333 -15.63 -16.53 -20.55
C GLN A 333 -16.86 -17.32 -21.02
N PHE A 334 -16.74 -18.64 -21.17
CA PHE A 334 -17.86 -19.51 -21.51
C PHE A 334 -18.96 -19.51 -20.43
N TYR A 335 -18.57 -19.53 -19.16
CA TYR A 335 -19.51 -19.46 -18.04
C TYR A 335 -20.29 -18.13 -18.00
N TRP A 336 -19.60 -17.01 -18.26
CA TRP A 336 -20.23 -15.69 -18.35
C TRP A 336 -21.20 -15.58 -19.52
N LEU A 337 -20.86 -16.18 -20.66
CA LEU A 337 -21.75 -16.24 -21.81
C LEU A 337 -23.04 -16.99 -21.48
N LEU A 338 -22.95 -18.11 -20.76
CA LEU A 338 -24.13 -18.88 -20.34
C LEU A 338 -25.04 -18.08 -19.39
N LEU A 339 -24.46 -17.41 -18.40
CA LEU A 339 -25.20 -16.53 -17.50
C LEU A 339 -25.88 -15.40 -18.26
N PHE A 340 -25.20 -14.84 -19.26
CA PHE A 340 -25.74 -13.82 -20.13
C PHE A 340 -26.97 -14.28 -20.91
N LEU A 341 -26.86 -15.42 -21.59
CA LEU A 341 -27.95 -15.97 -22.38
C LEU A 341 -29.14 -16.33 -21.48
N GLY A 342 -28.89 -16.88 -20.30
CA GLY A 342 -29.94 -17.16 -19.33
C GLY A 342 -30.63 -15.90 -18.78
N HIS A 343 -29.89 -14.81 -18.54
CA HIS A 343 -30.46 -13.52 -18.16
C HIS A 343 -31.38 -12.96 -19.27
N LEU A 344 -30.93 -13.00 -20.53
CA LEU A 344 -31.75 -12.57 -21.67
C LEU A 344 -33.04 -13.38 -21.79
N ILE A 345 -32.97 -14.70 -21.60
CA ILE A 345 -34.16 -15.57 -21.61
C ILE A 345 -35.13 -15.18 -20.49
N LEU A 346 -34.65 -14.94 -19.26
CA LEU A 346 -35.49 -14.50 -18.14
C LEU A 346 -36.11 -13.11 -18.36
N GLU A 347 -35.42 -12.23 -19.06
CA GLU A 347 -35.92 -10.90 -19.46
C GLU A 347 -36.90 -10.93 -20.65
N GLY A 348 -37.20 -12.13 -21.17
CA GLY A 348 -38.18 -12.37 -22.23
C GLY A 348 -37.62 -12.18 -23.64
N PHE A 349 -36.31 -12.29 -23.84
CA PHE A 349 -35.71 -12.29 -25.17
C PHE A 349 -35.85 -13.67 -25.83
N ASN A 350 -36.36 -13.66 -27.07
CA ASN A 350 -36.29 -14.81 -27.96
C ASN A 350 -34.94 -14.78 -28.68
N LEU A 351 -34.10 -15.77 -28.41
CA LEU A 351 -32.76 -15.89 -28.97
C LEU A 351 -32.77 -16.80 -30.21
N ALA A 352 -32.11 -16.37 -31.27
CA ALA A 352 -31.83 -17.12 -32.49
C ALA A 352 -30.33 -17.11 -32.77
N THR A 353 -29.77 -18.24 -33.18
CA THR A 353 -28.33 -18.41 -33.40
C THR A 353 -28.02 -18.70 -34.86
N LEU A 354 -26.97 -18.08 -35.38
CA LEU A 354 -26.37 -18.34 -36.68
C LEU A 354 -24.92 -18.76 -36.45
N GLU A 355 -24.54 -19.94 -36.95
CA GLU A 355 -23.22 -20.52 -36.76
C GLU A 355 -22.43 -20.45 -38.08
N GLU A 356 -21.27 -19.81 -38.02
CA GLU A 356 -20.25 -19.75 -39.07
C GLU A 356 -18.97 -20.40 -38.52
N GLU A 357 -18.10 -20.97 -39.36
CA GLU A 357 -17.03 -21.91 -38.95
C GLU A 357 -16.25 -21.59 -37.66
N SER A 358 -16.00 -20.30 -37.38
CA SER A 358 -15.28 -19.85 -36.18
C SER A 358 -16.09 -18.88 -35.31
N PHE A 359 -17.30 -18.50 -35.73
CA PHE A 359 -18.10 -17.45 -35.10
C PHE A 359 -19.55 -17.89 -34.89
N ILE A 360 -20.12 -17.58 -33.72
CA ILE A 360 -21.57 -17.66 -33.49
C ILE A 360 -22.13 -16.25 -33.40
N THR A 361 -23.15 -15.96 -34.21
CA THR A 361 -23.96 -14.76 -34.07
C THR A 361 -25.28 -15.08 -33.38
N ILE A 362 -25.55 -14.43 -32.25
CA ILE A 362 -26.79 -14.55 -31.48
C ILE A 362 -27.62 -13.29 -31.68
N HIS A 363 -28.84 -13.46 -32.19
CA HIS A 363 -29.84 -12.41 -32.30
C HIS A 363 -30.93 -12.63 -31.25
N GLY A 364 -31.13 -11.65 -30.37
CA GLY A 364 -32.22 -11.66 -29.39
C GLY A 364 -33.22 -10.54 -29.68
N VAL A 365 -34.50 -10.87 -29.65
CA VAL A 365 -35.59 -9.88 -29.72
C VAL A 365 -36.47 -10.03 -28.49
N ARG A 366 -36.65 -8.94 -27.73
CA ARG A 366 -37.52 -8.95 -26.55
C ARG A 366 -38.98 -9.11 -26.99
N GLY A 367 -39.63 -10.17 -26.54
CA GLY A 367 -41.06 -10.35 -26.76
C GLY A 367 -41.85 -9.22 -26.11
N ARG A 368 -42.91 -8.74 -26.78
CA ARG A 368 -43.87 -7.84 -26.12
C ARG A 368 -44.48 -8.62 -24.94
N LYS A 369 -44.24 -8.15 -23.71
CA LYS A 369 -44.99 -8.63 -22.54
C LYS A 369 -46.47 -8.34 -22.82
N PHE A 370 -47.29 -9.39 -22.93
CA PHE A 370 -48.74 -9.27 -22.88
C PHE A 370 -49.18 -9.07 -21.43
#